data_AF-A0AAV1I4Z3-F1
#
_entry.id   AF-A0AAV1I4Z3-F1
#
_cell.length_a   1.000
_cell.length_b   1.000
_cell.length_c   1.000
_cell.angle_alpha   90.00
_cell.angle_beta   90.00
_cell.angle_gamma   90.00
#
_symmetry.space_group_name_H-M   'P 1'
#
loop_
_entity.id
_entity.type
_entity.pdbx_description
1 polymer ?
#
loop_
_entity_poly.entity_id
_entity_poly.type
_entity_poly.pdbx_seq_one_letter_code
_entity_poly.pdbx_strand_id
1 'polypeptide(L)'
;MAVELYGFNVTAAIVSVVLYILLAYISTQNFKEKGQELRWKKSQAAQQLVRDLQADEEAKHALWMVDAGTRMYPVHISGVQDAWTQLDWELVREALTVNETENMSIPTAWICNCFDSLLIHFGEIQNAVDTGYVLFDDILPPLYYYVNRLYHGAERMGTITAYANATGAFDAKALMDRIKDPEGEAPAIMRRIQQRQAARANN
;
A
#
# COMPACT_ATOMS: atom_id res chain seq x y z
N MET A 1 -52.04 -21.73 48.12
CA MET A 1 -50.86 -20.84 48.24
C MET A 1 -49.59 -21.37 47.56
N ALA A 2 -49.29 -22.68 47.52
CA ALA A 2 -48.07 -23.19 46.85
C ALA A 2 -48.07 -23.06 45.30
N VAL A 3 -49.25 -23.04 44.66
CA VAL A 3 -49.37 -23.00 43.19
C VAL A 3 -49.00 -21.63 42.60
N GLU A 4 -49.23 -20.54 43.33
CA GLU A 4 -48.95 -19.18 42.84
C GLU A 4 -47.44 -18.85 42.84
N LEU A 5 -46.68 -19.41 43.78
CA LEU A 5 -45.22 -19.26 43.85
C LEU A 5 -44.50 -19.98 42.70
N TYR A 6 -45.05 -21.09 42.20
CA TYR A 6 -44.43 -21.87 41.12
C TYR A 6 -44.56 -21.17 39.76
N GLY A 7 -45.70 -20.52 39.51
CA GLY A 7 -45.94 -19.77 38.26
C GLY A 7 -45.01 -18.58 38.09
N PHE A 8 -44.68 -17.88 39.18
CA PHE A 8 -43.80 -16.70 39.15
C PHE A 8 -42.34 -17.03 38.80
N ASN A 9 -41.82 -18.15 39.27
CA ASN A 9 -40.44 -18.56 38.98
C ASN A 9 -40.25 -18.98 37.51
N VAL A 10 -41.27 -19.61 36.92
CA VAL A 10 -41.22 -20.04 35.50
C VAL A 10 -41.27 -18.83 34.56
N THR A 11 -42.12 -17.84 34.84
CA THR A 11 -42.18 -16.63 34.00
C THR A 11 -40.90 -15.81 34.09
N ALA A 12 -40.31 -15.66 35.29
CA ALA A 12 -39.02 -15.01 35.46
C ALA A 12 -37.91 -15.72 34.67
N ALA A 13 -37.84 -17.06 34.73
CA ALA A 13 -36.85 -17.84 33.99
C ALA A 13 -36.99 -17.66 32.47
N ILE A 14 -38.22 -17.69 31.93
CA ILE A 14 -38.47 -17.47 30.50
C ILE A 14 -38.03 -16.06 30.09
N VAL A 15 -38.38 -15.03 30.88
CA VAL A 15 -37.97 -13.65 30.60
C VAL A 15 -36.45 -13.53 30.61
N SER A 16 -35.75 -14.14 31.56
CA SER A 16 -34.28 -14.13 31.61
C SER A 16 -33.64 -14.80 30.39
N VAL A 17 -34.18 -15.94 29.92
CA VAL A 17 -33.67 -16.64 28.73
C VAL A 17 -33.90 -15.81 27.47
N VAL A 18 -35.09 -15.23 27.30
CA VAL A 18 -35.39 -14.38 26.14
C VAL A 18 -34.47 -13.14 26.13
N LEU A 19 -34.28 -12.51 27.29
CA LEU A 19 -33.41 -11.34 27.40
C LEU A 19 -31.95 -11.69 27.08
N TYR A 20 -31.47 -12.85 27.54
CA TYR A 20 -30.14 -13.35 27.20
C TYR A 20 -29.96 -13.58 25.69
N ILE A 21 -30.95 -14.22 25.03
CA ILE A 21 -30.91 -14.46 23.58
C ILE A 21 -30.90 -13.13 22.81
N LEU A 22 -31.72 -12.16 23.20
CA LEU A 22 -31.75 -10.83 22.57
C LEU A 22 -30.43 -10.09 22.74
N LEU A 23 -29.84 -10.10 23.93
CA LEU A 23 -28.53 -9.49 24.18
C LEU A 23 -27.42 -10.17 23.37
N ALA A 24 -27.44 -11.50 23.27
CA ALA A 24 -26.50 -12.25 22.44
C ALA A 24 -26.65 -11.87 20.96
N TYR A 25 -27.89 -11.79 20.46
CA TYR A 25 -28.15 -11.37 19.08
C TYR A 25 -27.68 -9.94 18.79
N ILE A 26 -28.05 -8.96 19.64
CA ILE A 26 -27.62 -7.56 19.49
C ILE A 26 -26.09 -7.46 19.53
N SER A 27 -25.45 -8.19 20.46
CA SER A 27 -23.99 -8.26 20.54
C SER A 27 -23.38 -8.76 19.22
N THR A 28 -23.90 -9.84 18.65
CA THR A 28 -23.39 -10.35 17.36
C THR A 28 -23.58 -9.37 16.20
N GLN A 29 -24.68 -8.63 16.16
CA GLN A 29 -24.90 -7.61 15.14
C GLN A 29 -23.93 -6.43 15.31
N ASN A 30 -23.77 -5.94 16.54
CA ASN A 30 -22.81 -4.87 16.86
C ASN A 30 -21.37 -5.27 16.49
N PHE A 31 -20.99 -6.54 16.70
CA PHE A 31 -19.67 -7.03 16.27
C PHE A 31 -19.52 -7.04 14.75
N LYS A 32 -20.56 -7.44 14.01
CA LYS A 32 -20.54 -7.40 12.54
C LYS A 32 -20.43 -5.98 12.01
N GLU A 33 -21.22 -5.05 12.55
CA GLU A 33 -21.21 -3.63 12.16
C GLU A 33 -19.85 -3.00 12.46
N LYS A 34 -19.30 -3.19 13.67
CA LYS A 34 -17.95 -2.73 14.03
C LYS A 34 -16.87 -3.32 13.12
N GLY A 35 -17.00 -4.58 12.75
CA GLY A 35 -16.08 -5.24 11.81
C GLY A 35 -16.12 -4.60 10.43
N GLN A 36 -17.31 -4.29 9.91
CA GLN A 36 -17.50 -3.60 8.63
C GLN A 36 -16.97 -2.16 8.68
N GLU A 37 -17.26 -1.43 9.76
CA GLU A 37 -16.76 -0.07 9.96
C GLU A 37 -15.23 -0.05 10.03
N LEU A 38 -14.61 -0.97 10.77
CA LEU A 38 -13.17 -1.11 10.82
C LEU A 38 -12.60 -1.44 9.44
N ARG A 39 -13.19 -2.39 8.71
CA ARG A 39 -12.77 -2.74 7.35
C ARG A 39 -12.80 -1.53 6.41
N TRP A 40 -13.87 -0.73 6.49
CA TRP A 40 -14.04 0.50 5.71
C TRP A 40 -13.00 1.55 6.06
N LYS A 41 -12.76 1.80 7.36
CA LYS A 41 -11.72 2.72 7.85
C LYS A 41 -10.33 2.32 7.34
N LYS A 42 -9.98 1.02 7.39
CA LYS A 42 -8.71 0.52 6.84
C LYS A 42 -8.59 0.74 5.33
N SER A 43 -9.68 0.55 4.58
CA SER A 43 -9.70 0.78 3.14
C SER A 43 -9.55 2.27 2.79
N GLN A 44 -10.16 3.16 3.56
CA GLN A 44 -9.95 4.61 3.41
C GLN A 44 -8.51 5.03 3.71
N ALA A 45 -7.94 4.50 4.79
CA ALA A 45 -6.53 4.74 5.12
C ALA A 45 -5.60 4.24 3.99
N ALA A 46 -5.87 3.07 3.42
CA ALA A 46 -5.13 2.55 2.28
C ALA A 46 -5.20 3.48 1.06
N GLN A 47 -6.40 3.99 0.74
CA GLN A 47 -6.59 4.95 -0.34
C GLN A 47 -5.85 6.26 -0.07
N GLN A 48 -5.81 6.72 1.19
CA GLN A 48 -5.11 7.94 1.55
C GLN A 48 -3.59 7.78 1.34
N LEU A 49 -2.98 6.70 1.82
CA LEU A 49 -1.55 6.44 1.60
C LEU A 49 -1.18 6.42 0.11
N VAL A 50 -2.01 5.78 -0.73
CA VAL A 50 -1.80 5.77 -2.18
C VAL A 50 -1.96 7.16 -2.80
N ARG A 51 -2.88 7.98 -2.29
CA ARG A 51 -3.03 9.36 -2.73
C ARG A 51 -1.86 10.23 -2.31
N ASP A 52 -1.34 10.03 -1.11
CA ASP A 52 -0.19 10.79 -0.59
C ASP A 52 1.05 10.51 -1.44
N LEU A 53 1.31 9.24 -1.78
CA LEU A 53 2.33 8.85 -2.77
C LEU A 53 2.13 9.54 -4.13
N GLN A 54 0.90 9.70 -4.60
CA GLN A 54 0.61 10.33 -5.90
C GLN A 54 0.63 11.86 -5.86
N ALA A 55 0.42 12.44 -4.69
CA ALA A 55 0.44 13.88 -4.44
C ALA A 55 1.88 14.40 -4.26
N ASP A 56 2.80 13.54 -3.84
CA ASP A 56 4.22 13.82 -3.80
C ASP A 56 4.80 13.87 -5.22
N GLU A 57 5.15 15.07 -5.68
CA GLU A 57 5.69 15.28 -7.03
C GLU A 57 7.04 14.58 -7.24
N GLU A 58 7.88 14.45 -6.21
CA GLU A 58 9.17 13.76 -6.32
C GLU A 58 8.97 12.25 -6.50
N ALA A 59 8.14 11.63 -5.66
CA ALA A 59 7.79 10.20 -5.79
C ALA A 59 7.12 9.89 -7.13
N LYS A 60 6.22 10.77 -7.58
CA LYS A 60 5.53 10.67 -8.88
C LYS A 60 6.50 10.79 -10.05
N HIS A 61 7.49 11.69 -9.98
CA HIS A 61 8.55 11.77 -10.99
C HIS A 61 9.38 10.48 -11.04
N ALA A 62 9.73 9.88 -9.90
CA ALA A 62 10.40 8.59 -9.86
C ALA A 62 9.56 7.48 -10.52
N LEU A 63 8.26 7.40 -10.22
CA LEU A 63 7.35 6.45 -10.87
C LEU A 63 7.32 6.64 -12.41
N TRP A 64 7.35 7.89 -12.88
CA TRP A 64 7.43 8.17 -14.31
C TRP A 64 8.78 7.82 -14.93
N MET A 65 9.90 8.03 -14.24
CA MET A 65 11.22 7.62 -14.73
C MET A 65 11.31 6.11 -14.93
N VAL A 66 10.57 5.35 -14.14
CA VAL A 66 10.53 3.88 -14.23
C VAL A 66 9.62 3.43 -15.39
N ASP A 67 8.49 4.12 -15.57
CA ASP A 67 7.50 3.78 -16.59
C ASP A 67 7.90 4.24 -18.00
N ALA A 68 8.55 5.42 -18.11
CA ALA A 68 8.94 6.02 -19.37
C ALA A 68 10.34 5.57 -19.82
N GLY A 69 10.53 5.41 -21.13
CA GLY A 69 11.86 5.18 -21.70
C GLY A 69 12.70 6.46 -21.73
N THR A 70 12.14 7.53 -22.27
CA THR A 70 12.80 8.84 -22.35
C THR A 70 11.75 9.95 -22.29
N ARG A 71 11.91 10.90 -21.35
CA ARG A 71 10.96 12.01 -21.18
C ARG A 71 11.68 13.26 -20.67
N MET A 72 11.10 14.43 -20.95
CA MET A 72 11.57 15.71 -20.39
C MET A 72 11.00 15.90 -18.99
N TYR A 73 11.87 16.22 -18.03
CA TYR A 73 11.49 16.48 -16.65
C TYR A 73 11.89 17.90 -16.25
N PRO A 74 11.06 18.59 -15.45
CA PRO A 74 11.46 19.84 -14.85
C PRO A 74 12.32 19.52 -13.61
N VAL A 75 13.64 19.67 -13.75
CA VAL A 75 14.59 19.44 -12.67
C VAL A 75 14.60 20.69 -11.80
N HIS A 76 14.05 20.55 -10.59
CA HIS A 76 13.99 21.63 -9.61
C HIS A 76 15.03 21.36 -8.53
N ILE A 77 15.98 22.28 -8.36
CA ILE A 77 16.90 22.27 -7.22
C ILE A 77 16.84 23.62 -6.54
N SER A 78 16.74 23.61 -5.21
CA SER A 78 16.75 24.82 -4.40
C SER A 78 17.95 25.70 -4.77
N GLY A 79 17.68 26.92 -5.26
CA GLY A 79 18.71 27.88 -5.65
C GLY A 79 19.17 27.81 -7.12
N VAL A 80 18.59 26.95 -7.96
CA VAL A 80 18.88 26.88 -9.41
C VAL A 80 17.60 27.14 -10.20
N GLN A 81 17.70 27.82 -11.34
CA GLN A 81 16.56 28.05 -12.25
C GLN A 81 16.10 26.71 -12.85
N ASP A 82 14.78 26.48 -12.88
CA ASP A 82 14.18 25.25 -13.40
C ASP A 82 14.74 24.92 -14.79
N ALA A 83 15.38 23.75 -14.88
CA ALA A 83 15.95 23.26 -16.13
C ALA A 83 15.15 22.05 -16.61
N TRP A 84 14.75 22.07 -17.87
CA TRP A 84 14.15 20.91 -18.51
C TRP A 84 15.25 19.97 -18.97
N THR A 85 15.32 18.78 -18.36
CA THR A 85 16.33 17.76 -18.70
C THR A 85 15.65 16.54 -19.30
N GLN A 86 16.19 16.05 -20.40
CA GLN A 86 15.80 14.76 -20.95
C GLN A 86 16.44 13.66 -20.10
N LEU A 87 15.61 12.86 -19.42
CA LEU A 87 16.09 11.72 -18.65
C LEU A 87 15.73 10.43 -19.36
N ASP A 88 16.69 9.53 -19.40
CA ASP A 88 16.53 8.14 -19.80
C ASP A 88 16.92 7.20 -18.66
N TRP A 89 16.72 5.90 -18.88
CA TRP A 89 17.06 4.90 -17.90
C TRP A 89 18.57 4.80 -17.59
N GLU A 90 19.46 5.13 -18.54
CA GLU A 90 20.90 5.03 -18.30
C GLU A 90 21.36 6.06 -17.26
N LEU A 91 20.86 7.29 -17.37
CA LEU A 91 21.13 8.35 -16.41
C LEU A 91 20.50 8.05 -15.03
N VAL A 92 19.29 7.49 -15.01
CA VAL A 92 18.66 7.03 -13.75
C VAL A 92 19.50 5.93 -13.10
N ARG A 93 19.94 4.94 -13.88
CA ARG A 93 20.78 3.86 -13.38
C ARG A 93 22.10 4.38 -12.83
N GLU A 94 22.75 5.30 -13.54
CA GLU A 94 23.99 5.93 -13.09
C GLU A 94 23.77 6.67 -11.75
N ALA A 95 22.73 7.51 -11.68
CA ALA A 95 22.39 8.25 -10.48
C ALA A 95 22.19 7.33 -9.25
N LEU A 96 21.47 6.23 -9.42
CA LEU A 96 21.18 5.28 -8.35
C LEU A 96 22.34 4.31 -8.03
N THR A 97 23.40 4.30 -8.84
CA THR A 97 24.59 3.45 -8.60
C THR A 97 25.72 4.22 -7.91
N VAL A 98 25.81 5.54 -8.14
CA VAL A 98 26.86 6.39 -7.58
C VAL A 98 26.54 6.71 -6.12
N ASN A 99 27.20 6.03 -5.19
CA ASN A 99 27.11 6.31 -3.75
C ASN A 99 27.91 7.56 -3.32
N GLU A 100 28.55 8.27 -4.25
CA GLU A 100 29.42 9.40 -3.95
C GLU A 100 28.68 10.72 -4.14
N THR A 101 28.27 11.31 -3.03
CA THR A 101 27.57 12.61 -2.96
C THR A 101 28.47 13.81 -3.24
N GLU A 102 29.80 13.65 -3.19
CA GLU A 102 30.72 14.80 -3.22
C GLU A 102 30.79 15.52 -4.58
N ASN A 103 30.40 14.90 -5.70
CA ASN A 103 30.43 15.52 -7.03
C ASN A 103 29.24 15.10 -7.93
N MET A 104 28.05 14.95 -7.36
CA MET A 104 26.87 14.64 -8.17
C MET A 104 26.49 15.80 -9.08
N SER A 105 26.19 15.48 -10.35
CA SER A 105 25.55 16.44 -11.24
C SER A 105 24.17 16.84 -10.69
N ILE A 106 23.71 18.04 -11.02
CA ILE A 106 22.36 18.53 -10.67
C ILE A 106 21.28 17.48 -11.02
N PRO A 107 21.22 16.95 -12.26
CA PRO A 107 20.26 15.88 -12.60
C PRO A 107 20.36 14.65 -11.71
N THR A 108 21.58 14.21 -11.36
CA THR A 108 21.82 13.03 -10.52
C THR A 108 21.23 13.23 -9.12
N ALA A 109 21.53 14.35 -8.46
CA ALA A 109 21.01 14.63 -7.12
C ALA A 109 19.47 14.70 -7.10
N TRP A 110 18.87 15.30 -8.13
CA TRP A 110 17.42 15.37 -8.24
C TRP A 110 16.76 13.99 -8.46
N ILE A 111 17.38 13.12 -9.27
CA ILE A 111 16.91 11.74 -9.43
C ILE A 111 16.95 10.99 -8.09
N CYS A 112 18.06 11.11 -7.34
CA CYS A 112 18.18 10.48 -6.03
C CYS A 112 17.08 10.94 -5.07
N ASN A 113 16.81 12.24 -4.98
CA ASN A 113 15.71 12.79 -4.16
C ASN A 113 14.35 12.20 -4.57
N CYS A 114 14.08 12.09 -5.87
CA CYS A 114 12.83 11.49 -6.37
C CYS A 114 12.68 10.03 -5.90
N PHE A 115 13.76 9.24 -5.99
CA PHE A 115 13.74 7.85 -5.54
C PHE A 115 13.72 7.71 -4.02
N ASP A 116 14.38 8.59 -3.28
CA ASP A 116 14.31 8.63 -1.82
C ASP A 116 12.88 8.89 -1.35
N SER A 117 12.21 9.90 -1.93
CA SER A 117 10.80 10.17 -1.66
C SER A 117 9.92 8.94 -1.96
N LEU A 118 10.08 8.33 -3.14
CA LEU A 118 9.34 7.10 -3.49
C LEU A 118 9.56 5.97 -2.48
N LEU A 119 10.81 5.74 -2.07
CA LEU A 119 11.17 4.70 -1.11
C LEU A 119 10.62 5.00 0.29
N ILE A 120 10.58 6.27 0.72
CA ILE A 120 9.94 6.67 1.98
C ILE A 120 8.46 6.27 1.96
N HIS A 121 7.71 6.64 0.92
CA HIS A 121 6.29 6.27 0.79
C HIS A 121 6.07 4.76 0.77
N PHE A 122 6.94 4.01 0.07
CA PHE A 122 6.87 2.54 0.10
C PHE A 122 7.13 1.96 1.49
N GLY A 123 8.08 2.54 2.24
CA GLY A 123 8.32 2.16 3.64
C GLY A 123 7.13 2.44 4.55
N GLU A 124 6.51 3.61 4.42
CA GLU A 124 5.30 3.97 5.18
C GLU A 124 4.15 3.01 4.90
N ILE A 125 3.95 2.66 3.63
CA ILE A 125 2.93 1.70 3.21
C ILE A 125 3.23 0.32 3.78
N GLN A 126 4.48 -0.15 3.73
CA GLN A 126 4.88 -1.43 4.31
C GLN A 126 4.57 -1.47 5.81
N ASN A 127 5.02 -0.46 6.55
CA ASN A 127 4.80 -0.37 7.99
C ASN A 127 3.30 -0.32 8.34
N ALA A 128 2.50 0.39 7.54
CA ALA A 128 1.04 0.42 7.71
C ALA A 128 0.40 -0.96 7.48
N VAL A 129 0.93 -1.77 6.56
CA VAL A 129 0.49 -3.15 6.35
C VAL A 129 0.90 -4.04 7.52
N ASP A 130 2.15 -3.95 7.98
CA ASP A 130 2.69 -4.81 9.04
C ASP A 130 2.05 -4.56 10.41
N THR A 131 1.73 -3.30 10.71
CA THR A 131 0.96 -2.92 11.90
C THR A 131 -0.54 -3.25 11.78
N GLY A 132 -1.00 -3.69 10.61
CA GLY A 132 -2.40 -3.95 10.32
C GLY A 132 -3.27 -2.70 10.28
N TYR A 133 -2.67 -1.51 10.17
CA TYR A 133 -3.39 -0.24 9.98
C TYR A 133 -4.16 -0.24 8.66
N VAL A 134 -3.57 -0.81 7.61
CA VAL A 134 -4.24 -1.08 6.33
C VAL A 134 -4.21 -2.57 6.00
N LEU A 135 -5.03 -3.01 5.04
CA LEU A 135 -4.95 -4.37 4.51
C LEU A 135 -4.17 -4.35 3.19
N PHE A 136 -3.27 -5.32 3.02
CA PHE A 136 -2.49 -5.48 1.80
C PHE A 136 -3.37 -5.60 0.55
N ASP A 137 -4.52 -6.28 0.66
CA ASP A 137 -5.53 -6.40 -0.42
C ASP A 137 -6.01 -5.05 -0.99
N ASP A 138 -5.99 -3.96 -0.21
CA ASP A 138 -6.43 -2.65 -0.68
C ASP A 138 -5.29 -1.84 -1.33
N ILE A 139 -4.05 -2.12 -0.94
CA ILE A 139 -2.84 -1.44 -1.43
C ILE A 139 -2.30 -2.10 -2.69
N LEU A 140 -2.42 -3.42 -2.79
CA LEU A 140 -1.84 -4.19 -3.87
C LEU A 140 -2.33 -3.74 -5.25
N PRO A 141 -3.64 -3.61 -5.53
CA PRO A 141 -4.10 -3.29 -6.89
C PRO A 141 -3.51 -1.99 -7.47
N PRO A 142 -3.48 -0.85 -6.75
CA PRO A 142 -2.88 0.37 -7.30
C PRO A 142 -1.36 0.32 -7.43
N LEU A 143 -0.65 -0.43 -6.57
CA LEU A 143 0.82 -0.49 -6.61
C LEU A 143 1.35 -1.59 -7.55
N TYR A 144 0.58 -2.63 -7.84
CA TYR A 144 1.01 -3.79 -8.60
C TYR A 144 1.60 -3.41 -9.97
N TYR A 145 1.00 -2.45 -10.66
CA TYR A 145 1.52 -1.96 -11.95
C TYR A 145 2.92 -1.37 -11.80
N TYR A 146 3.08 -0.39 -10.90
CA TYR A 146 4.33 0.35 -10.72
C TYR A 146 5.45 -0.54 -10.22
N VAL A 147 5.16 -1.42 -9.27
CA VAL A 147 6.15 -2.37 -8.75
C VAL A 147 6.59 -3.33 -9.84
N ASN A 148 5.68 -3.87 -10.66
CA ASN A 148 6.10 -4.69 -11.81
C ASN A 148 6.93 -3.92 -12.85
N ARG A 149 6.72 -2.61 -13.00
CA ARG A 149 7.56 -1.76 -13.86
C ARG A 149 8.95 -1.54 -13.27
N LEU A 150 9.07 -1.34 -11.96
CA LEU A 150 10.37 -1.32 -11.25
C LEU A 150 11.13 -2.63 -11.47
N TYR A 151 10.41 -3.75 -11.56
CA TYR A 151 10.95 -5.08 -11.80
C TYR A 151 11.11 -5.47 -13.28
N HIS A 152 10.84 -4.57 -14.22
CA HIS A 152 10.95 -4.87 -15.64
C HIS A 152 12.43 -4.92 -16.06
N GLY A 153 13.02 -6.12 -15.97
CA GLY A 153 14.43 -6.39 -16.24
C GLY A 153 15.24 -6.60 -14.96
N ALA A 154 16.08 -7.65 -14.95
CA ALA A 154 16.92 -8.00 -13.79
C ALA A 154 17.86 -6.86 -13.37
N GLU A 155 18.30 -6.06 -14.35
CA GLU A 155 19.16 -4.90 -14.13
C GLU A 155 18.46 -3.79 -13.33
N ARG A 156 17.26 -3.36 -13.73
CA ARG A 156 16.52 -2.29 -13.03
C ARG A 156 16.26 -2.64 -11.57
N MET A 157 15.81 -3.86 -11.36
CA MET A 157 15.61 -4.42 -10.04
C MET A 157 16.89 -4.38 -9.21
N GLY A 158 18.01 -4.83 -9.79
CA GLY A 158 19.30 -4.85 -9.11
C GLY A 158 19.72 -3.46 -8.66
N THR A 159 19.59 -2.46 -9.54
CA THR A 159 19.93 -1.06 -9.23
C THR A 159 19.06 -0.47 -8.13
N ILE A 160 17.72 -0.54 -8.27
CA ILE A 160 16.81 0.04 -7.28
C ILE A 160 16.95 -0.66 -5.92
N THR A 161 17.13 -1.99 -5.92
CA THR A 161 17.34 -2.76 -4.70
C THR A 161 18.67 -2.42 -4.03
N ALA A 162 19.74 -2.28 -4.81
CA ALA A 162 21.04 -1.86 -4.30
C ALA A 162 20.98 -0.45 -3.69
N TYR A 163 20.31 0.48 -4.37
CA TYR A 163 20.09 1.84 -3.87
C TYR A 163 19.28 1.84 -2.58
N ALA A 164 18.14 1.13 -2.53
CA ALA A 164 17.33 1.01 -1.31
C ALA A 164 18.12 0.42 -0.12
N ASN A 165 19.02 -0.54 -0.37
CA ASN A 165 19.90 -1.06 0.67
C ASN A 165 20.94 -0.03 1.12
N ALA A 166 21.49 0.76 0.19
CA ALA A 166 22.48 1.79 0.48
C ALA A 166 21.89 2.95 1.31
N THR A 167 20.63 3.33 1.05
CA THR A 167 19.92 4.40 1.78
C THR A 167 19.19 3.91 3.04
N GLY A 168 19.19 2.60 3.30
CA GLY A 168 18.53 2.00 4.47
C GLY A 168 17.01 1.86 4.35
N ALA A 169 16.45 1.96 3.15
CA ALA A 169 15.03 1.81 2.85
C ALA A 169 14.57 0.34 2.83
N PHE A 170 14.82 -0.40 3.92
CA PHE A 170 14.54 -1.84 4.01
C PHE A 170 13.04 -2.17 3.91
N ASP A 171 12.18 -1.34 4.49
CA ASP A 171 10.73 -1.53 4.46
C ASP A 171 10.17 -1.35 3.05
N ALA A 172 10.71 -0.39 2.30
CA ALA A 172 10.36 -0.19 0.90
C ALA A 172 10.68 -1.44 0.06
N LYS A 173 11.86 -2.02 0.29
CA LYS A 173 12.27 -3.27 -0.34
C LYS A 173 11.33 -4.42 0.04
N ALA A 174 10.98 -4.55 1.32
CA ALA A 174 10.07 -5.59 1.79
C ALA A 174 8.70 -5.51 1.11
N LEU A 175 8.15 -4.31 0.91
CA LEU A 175 6.90 -4.12 0.16
C LEU A 175 7.03 -4.56 -1.29
N MET A 176 8.11 -4.13 -1.96
CA MET A 176 8.36 -4.50 -3.35
C MET A 176 8.50 -6.02 -3.51
N ASP A 177 9.24 -6.68 -2.62
CA ASP A 177 9.40 -8.14 -2.62
C ASP A 177 8.05 -8.84 -2.39
N ARG A 178 7.26 -8.38 -1.43
CA ARG A 178 5.93 -8.92 -1.11
C ARG A 178 4.96 -8.82 -2.28
N ILE A 179 4.98 -7.72 -3.03
CA ILE A 179 4.14 -7.52 -4.22
C ILE A 179 4.58 -8.42 -5.37
N LYS A 180 5.89 -8.67 -5.51
CA LYS A 180 6.46 -9.47 -6.59
C LYS A 180 6.30 -10.97 -6.39
N ASP A 181 6.28 -11.45 -5.15
CA ASP A 181 6.29 -12.87 -4.83
C ASP A 181 5.27 -13.65 -5.68
N PRO A 182 5.73 -14.45 -6.66
CA PRO A 182 4.86 -15.15 -7.61
C PRO A 182 4.09 -16.31 -6.97
N GLU A 183 4.51 -16.74 -5.77
CA GLU A 183 3.83 -17.75 -4.95
C GLU A 183 3.13 -17.11 -3.74
N GLY A 184 3.35 -15.83 -3.52
CA GLY A 184 2.87 -15.08 -2.37
C GLY A 184 1.41 -14.65 -2.44
N GLU A 185 1.04 -13.77 -1.50
CA GLU A 185 -0.32 -13.28 -1.34
C GLU A 185 -0.81 -12.52 -2.59
N ALA A 186 0.09 -11.82 -3.29
CA ALA A 186 -0.27 -10.91 -4.37
C ALA A 186 -0.93 -11.61 -5.58
N PRO A 187 -0.33 -12.64 -6.20
CA PRO A 187 -0.97 -13.40 -7.27
C PRO A 187 -2.32 -14.01 -6.87
N ALA A 188 -2.44 -14.50 -5.63
CA ALA A 188 -3.70 -15.07 -5.12
C ALA A 188 -4.80 -14.00 -5.01
N ILE A 189 -4.47 -12.82 -4.49
CA ILE A 189 -5.39 -11.68 -4.40
C ILE A 189 -5.81 -11.24 -5.81
N MET A 190 -4.87 -11.10 -6.75
CA MET A 190 -5.17 -10.69 -8.12
C MET A 190 -6.09 -11.68 -8.85
N ARG A 191 -5.88 -13.00 -8.69
CA ARG A 191 -6.80 -14.02 -9.24
C ARG A 191 -8.21 -13.88 -8.66
N ARG A 192 -8.34 -13.65 -7.35
CA ARG A 192 -9.65 -13.44 -6.70
C ARG A 192 -10.34 -12.18 -7.21
N ILE A 193 -9.61 -11.09 -7.44
CA ILE A 193 -10.13 -9.85 -8.01
C ILE A 193 -10.66 -10.10 -9.44
N GLN A 194 -9.88 -10.77 -10.28
CA GLN A 194 -10.27 -11.12 -11.65
C GLN A 194 -11.52 -12.02 -11.69
N GLN A 195 -11.57 -13.05 -10.83
CA GLN A 195 -12.74 -13.93 -10.72
C GLN A 195 -14.01 -13.16 -10.31
N ARG A 196 -13.90 -12.22 -9.36
CA ARG A 196 -15.03 -11.37 -8.93
C ARG A 196 -15.49 -10.43 -10.05
N GLN A 197 -14.56 -9.86 -10.82
CA GLN A 197 -14.89 -9.01 -11.96
C GLN A 197 -15.60 -9.82 -13.06
N ALA A 198 -15.12 -11.02 -13.39
CA ALA A 198 -15.76 -11.91 -14.35
C ALA A 198 -17.17 -12.33 -13.91
N ALA A 199 -17.36 -12.66 -12.63
CA ALA A 199 -18.68 -13.01 -12.10
C ALA A 199 -19.68 -11.84 -12.16
N ARG A 200 -19.21 -10.59 -11.99
CA ARG A 200 -20.07 -9.40 -12.13
C ARG A 200 -20.43 -9.08 -13.57
N ALA A 201 -19.59 -9.43 -14.54
CA ALA A 201 -19.86 -9.18 -15.95
C ALA A 201 -20.92 -10.12 -16.55
N ASN A 202 -21.18 -11.25 -15.90
CA ASN A 202 -22.13 -12.28 -16.35
C ASN A 202 -23.53 -12.16 -15.72
N ASN A 203 -23.74 -11.18 -14.84
CA ASN A 203 -25.03 -10.86 -14.20
C ASN A 203 -25.55 -9.52 -14.71
#